data_AF-A0AB37UI26-F1
#
_entry.id   AF-A0AB37UI26-F1
#
_cell.length_a   1.000
_cell.length_b   1.000
_cell.length_c   1.000
_cell.angle_alpha   90.00
_cell.angle_beta   90.00
_cell.angle_gamma   90.00
#
_symmetry.space_group_name_H-M   'P 1'
#
loop_
_entity.id
_entity.type
_entity.pdbx_description
1 polymer ?
#
loop_
_entity_poly.entity_id
_entity_poly.type
_entity_poly.pdbx_seq_one_letter_code
_entity_poly.pdbx_strand_id
1 'polypeptide(L)'
;MAAQQPKIPTLRQNFSWTFVGNVVYAACQWGMLVMLAKLGSPEILGQFTLGFALTAPVIMFTNLQLRTIQATDAKQQYYFGDYLGLRLLATGLALLIIIGITFISWVSF
;
A
#
# COMPACT_ATOMS: atom_id res chain seq x y z
N MET A 1 29.14 -0.22 -30.54
CA MET A 1 28.24 0.53 -29.64
C MET A 1 28.41 -0.03 -28.25
N ALA A 2 29.10 0.69 -27.35
CA ALA A 2 29.34 0.22 -25.99
C ALA A 2 28.01 0.24 -25.21
N ALA A 3 27.53 -0.92 -24.77
CA ALA A 3 26.38 -1.03 -23.90
C ALA A 3 26.70 -0.32 -22.57
N GLN A 4 26.09 0.85 -22.38
CA GLN A 4 26.28 1.68 -21.20
C GLN A 4 25.70 0.94 -19.99
N GLN A 5 26.55 0.39 -19.13
CA GLN A 5 26.10 -0.32 -17.93
C GLN A 5 25.33 0.66 -17.04
N PRO A 6 24.09 0.33 -16.62
CA PRO A 6 23.31 1.19 -15.75
C PRO A 6 24.07 1.37 -14.43
N LYS A 7 24.42 2.61 -14.11
CA LYS A 7 25.11 2.98 -12.86
C LYS A 7 24.19 2.62 -11.70
N ILE A 8 24.50 1.52 -11.01
CA ILE A 8 23.71 1.06 -9.87
C ILE A 8 23.84 2.14 -8.77
N PRO A 9 22.75 2.82 -8.39
CA PRO A 9 22.80 3.85 -7.36
C PRO A 9 23.32 3.26 -6.04
N THR A 10 24.10 4.04 -5.31
CA THR A 10 24.67 3.60 -4.04
C THR A 10 23.56 3.30 -3.02
N LEU A 11 23.81 2.38 -2.09
CA LEU A 11 22.86 2.05 -1.02
C LEU A 11 22.38 3.30 -0.27
N ARG A 12 23.26 4.28 -0.04
CA ARG A 12 22.92 5.56 0.59
C ARG A 12 21.91 6.36 -0.22
N GLN A 13 22.03 6.36 -1.54
CA GLN A 13 21.13 7.07 -2.45
C GLN A 13 19.76 6.39 -2.53
N ASN A 14 19.73 5.05 -2.63
CA ASN A 14 18.47 4.28 -2.60
C ASN A 14 17.75 4.40 -1.25
N PHE A 15 18.49 4.35 -0.15
CA PHE A 15 17.97 4.56 1.19
C PHE A 15 17.39 5.96 1.35
N SER A 16 18.14 6.99 0.98
CA SER A 16 17.67 8.39 1.07
C SER A 16 16.39 8.60 0.24
N TRP A 17 16.33 8.02 -0.96
CA TRP A 17 15.14 8.09 -1.81
C TRP A 17 13.92 7.40 -1.18
N THR A 18 14.11 6.20 -0.64
CA THR A 18 13.05 5.43 0.02
C THR A 18 12.60 6.12 1.31
N PHE A 19 13.53 6.66 2.08
CA PHE A 19 13.26 7.38 3.32
C PHE A 19 12.42 8.64 3.06
N VAL A 20 12.86 9.50 2.14
CA VAL A 20 12.11 10.71 1.76
C VAL A 20 10.71 10.34 1.26
N GLY A 21 10.59 9.30 0.42
CA GLY A 21 9.29 8.80 -0.03
C GLY A 21 8.37 8.37 1.12
N ASN A 22 8.89 7.66 2.12
CA ASN A 22 8.12 7.26 3.29
C ASN A 22 7.73 8.46 4.18
N VAL A 23 8.63 9.43 4.37
CA VAL A 23 8.33 10.66 5.13
C VAL A 23 7.20 11.44 4.46
N VAL A 24 7.27 11.65 3.14
CA VAL A 24 6.22 12.34 2.38
C VAL A 24 4.91 11.56 2.46
N TYR A 25 4.94 10.24 2.32
CA TYR A 25 3.76 9.39 2.43
C TYR A 25 3.10 9.48 3.81
N ALA A 26 3.90 9.41 4.88
CA ALA A 26 3.42 9.56 6.25
C ALA A 26 2.85 10.97 6.51
N ALA A 27 3.49 12.01 5.99
CA ALA A 27 2.99 13.38 6.07
C ALA A 27 1.64 13.54 5.36
N CYS A 28 1.44 12.91 4.20
CA CYS A 28 0.16 12.90 3.51
C CYS A 28 -0.92 12.15 4.30
N GLN A 29 -0.59 10.97 4.86
CA GLN A 29 -1.53 10.22 5.71
C GLN A 29 -1.96 11.04 6.92
N TRP A 30 -1.00 11.64 7.61
CA TRP A 30 -1.28 12.52 8.75
C TRP A 30 -2.08 13.74 8.33
N GLY A 31 -1.74 14.37 7.19
CA GLY A 31 -2.46 15.50 6.64
C GLY A 31 -3.94 15.19 6.34
N MET A 32 -4.24 14.02 5.78
CA MET A 32 -5.62 13.57 5.56
C MET A 32 -6.39 13.45 6.89
N LEU A 33 -5.77 12.87 7.94
CA LEU A 33 -6.38 12.77 9.26
C LEU A 33 -6.64 14.15 9.88
N VAL A 34 -5.67 15.06 9.82
CA VAL A 34 -5.82 16.44 10.32
C VAL A 34 -6.92 17.18 9.57
N MET A 35 -7.00 17.01 8.25
CA MET A 35 -8.03 17.62 7.43
C MET A 35 -9.42 17.11 7.80
N LEU A 36 -9.59 15.79 8.00
CA LEU A 36 -10.85 15.21 8.49
C LEU A 36 -11.20 15.71 9.89
N ALA A 37 -10.22 15.83 10.78
CA ALA A 37 -10.44 16.30 12.16
C ALA A 37 -10.81 17.79 12.23
N LYS A 38 -10.26 18.62 11.34
CA LYS A 38 -10.48 20.08 11.36
C LYS A 38 -11.64 20.55 10.49
N LEU A 39 -11.89 19.89 9.35
CA LEU A 39 -12.95 20.27 8.41
C LEU A 39 -14.19 19.38 8.51
N GLY A 40 -14.06 18.17 9.05
CA GLY A 40 -15.16 17.25 9.29
C GLY A 40 -15.70 17.33 10.72
N SER A 41 -16.74 16.55 11.00
CA SER A 41 -17.24 16.35 12.35
C SER A 41 -16.52 15.18 13.05
N PRO A 42 -16.44 15.17 14.39
CA PRO A 42 -15.84 14.06 15.15
C PRO A 42 -16.42 12.69 14.80
N GLU A 43 -17.72 12.64 14.45
CA GLU A 43 -18.42 11.43 14.04
C GLU A 43 -17.85 10.87 12.73
N ILE A 44 -17.60 11.73 11.74
CA ILE A 44 -17.02 11.33 10.44
C ILE A 44 -15.60 10.79 10.64
N LEU A 45 -14.79 11.46 11.47
CA LEU A 45 -13.44 11.00 11.80
C LEU A 45 -13.47 9.64 12.51
N GLY A 46 -14.41 9.44 13.43
CA GLY A 46 -14.63 8.16 14.11
C GLY A 46 -14.97 7.04 13.14
N GLN A 47 -15.95 7.26 12.25
CA GLN A 47 -16.33 6.28 11.22
C GLN A 47 -15.17 5.94 10.28
N PHE A 48 -14.43 6.95 9.82
CA PHE A 48 -13.23 6.73 9.00
C PHE A 48 -12.20 5.87 9.72
N THR A 49 -11.91 6.19 10.99
CA THR A 49 -10.91 5.49 11.79
C THR A 49 -11.30 4.04 12.03
N LEU A 50 -12.58 3.77 12.32
CA LEU A 50 -13.11 2.42 12.49
C LEU A 50 -13.02 1.61 11.18
N GLY A 51 -13.47 2.20 10.06
CA GLY A 51 -13.35 1.57 8.74
C GLY A 51 -11.90 1.30 8.35
N PHE A 52 -10.99 2.24 8.63
CA PHE A 52 -9.57 2.07 8.40
C PHE A 52 -8.97 0.95 9.25
N ALA A 53 -9.33 0.87 10.54
CA ALA A 53 -8.85 -0.17 11.44
C ALA A 53 -9.25 -1.59 11.00
N LEU A 54 -10.45 -1.75 10.42
CA LEU A 54 -10.91 -3.04 9.89
C LEU A 54 -10.27 -3.38 8.54
N THR A 55 -10.10 -2.40 7.66
CA THR A 55 -9.65 -2.63 6.27
C THR A 55 -8.12 -2.69 6.14
N ALA A 56 -7.37 -1.94 6.96
CA ALA A 56 -5.91 -1.88 6.86
C ALA A 56 -5.22 -3.24 7.01
N PRO A 57 -5.57 -4.12 7.96
CA PRO A 57 -4.95 -5.44 8.08
C PRO A 57 -5.15 -6.31 6.84
N VAL A 58 -6.36 -6.28 6.26
CA VAL A 58 -6.69 -7.03 5.04
C VAL A 58 -5.84 -6.55 3.86
N ILE A 59 -5.72 -5.24 3.68
CA ILE A 59 -4.88 -4.65 2.64
C ILE A 59 -3.40 -4.97 2.88
N MET A 60 -2.90 -4.85 4.11
CA MET A 60 -1.51 -5.15 4.44
C MET A 60 -1.18 -6.62 4.19
N PHE A 61 -2.07 -7.53 4.55
CA PHE A 61 -1.90 -8.97 4.33
C PHE A 61 -1.87 -9.31 2.84
N THR A 62 -2.83 -8.80 2.08
CA THR A 62 -2.95 -9.07 0.63
C THR A 62 -1.92 -8.33 -0.22
N ASN A 63 -1.25 -7.30 0.31
CA ASN A 63 -0.17 -6.62 -0.41
C ASN A 63 1.05 -7.53 -0.63
N LEU A 64 1.23 -8.55 0.21
CA LEU A 64 2.31 -9.56 0.15
C LEU A 64 3.73 -8.99 0.02
N GLN A 65 3.90 -7.69 0.26
CA GLN A 65 5.12 -6.94 -0.04
C GLN A 65 5.66 -7.19 -1.45
N LEU A 66 4.76 -7.38 -2.43
CA LEU A 66 5.07 -7.71 -3.84
C LEU A 66 6.14 -6.78 -4.44
N ARG A 67 6.11 -5.49 -4.07
CA ARG A 67 7.11 -4.51 -4.51
C ARG A 67 8.53 -4.88 -4.07
N THR A 68 8.69 -5.30 -2.82
CA THR A 68 10.00 -5.71 -2.28
C THR A 68 10.47 -6.96 -3.00
N ILE A 69 9.58 -7.95 -3.18
CA ILE A 69 9.90 -9.20 -3.88
C ILE A 69 10.38 -8.91 -5.30
N GLN A 70 9.66 -8.06 -6.05
CA GLN A 70 10.04 -7.66 -7.39
C GLN A 70 11.39 -6.92 -7.42
N ALA A 71 11.66 -6.05 -6.45
CA ALA A 71 12.94 -5.33 -6.37
C ALA A 71 14.12 -6.25 -6.02
N THR A 72 13.87 -7.34 -5.29
CA THR A 72 14.87 -8.34 -4.93
C THR A 72 15.05 -9.45 -5.96
N ASP A 73 14.18 -9.55 -6.98
CA ASP A 73 14.32 -10.52 -8.07
C ASP A 73 15.44 -10.11 -9.04
N ALA A 74 16.68 -10.25 -8.57
CA ALA A 74 17.90 -10.00 -9.33
C ALA A 74 18.13 -11.04 -10.44
N LYS A 75 17.41 -12.17 -10.41
CA LYS A 75 17.54 -13.26 -11.38
C LYS A 75 16.49 -13.20 -12.49
N GLN A 76 15.55 -12.25 -12.45
CA GLN A 76 14.45 -12.12 -13.42
C GLN A 76 13.74 -13.46 -13.65
N GLN A 77 13.47 -14.19 -12.56
CA GLN A 77 12.82 -15.51 -12.67
C GLN A 77 11.34 -15.40 -13.04
N TYR A 78 10.73 -14.24 -12.80
CA TYR A 78 9.34 -13.96 -13.12
C TYR A 78 9.22 -12.72 -14.01
N TYR A 79 8.26 -12.74 -14.93
CA TYR A 79 7.98 -11.58 -15.78
C TYR A 79 7.20 -10.53 -14.98
N PHE A 80 7.28 -9.26 -15.39
CA PHE A 80 6.47 -8.19 -14.79
C PHE A 80 4.96 -8.52 -14.77
N GLY A 81 4.48 -9.24 -15.79
CA GLY A 81 3.09 -9.71 -15.89
C GLY A 81 2.68 -10.62 -14.74
N ASP A 82 3.58 -11.45 -14.21
CA ASP A 82 3.28 -12.35 -13.09
C ASP A 82 3.07 -11.57 -11.79
N TYR A 83 3.92 -10.57 -11.54
CA TYR A 83 3.76 -9.66 -10.41
C TYR A 83 2.49 -8.82 -10.52
N LEU A 84 2.17 -8.32 -11.73
CA LEU A 84 0.97 -7.53 -11.96
C LEU A 84 -0.29 -8.39 -11.80
N GLY A 85 -0.31 -9.60 -12.36
CA GLY A 85 -1.40 -10.56 -12.23
C GLY A 85 -1.66 -10.91 -10.76
N LEU A 86 -0.60 -11.27 -10.03
CA LEU A 86 -0.70 -11.56 -8.60
C LEU A 86 -1.18 -10.35 -7.79
N ARG A 87 -0.72 -9.15 -8.14
CA ARG A 87 -1.17 -7.91 -7.49
C ARG A 87 -2.65 -7.62 -7.74
N LEU A 88 -3.13 -7.81 -8.98
CA LEU A 88 -4.54 -7.61 -9.32
C LEU A 88 -5.43 -8.64 -8.63
N LEU A 89 -5.02 -9.91 -8.62
CA LEU A 89 -5.74 -10.98 -7.93
C LEU A 89 -5.80 -10.74 -6.42
N ALA A 90 -4.66 -10.41 -5.80
CA ALA A 90 -4.59 -10.16 -4.37
C ALA A 90 -5.40 -8.91 -3.97
N THR A 91 -5.35 -7.84 -4.78
CA THR A 91 -6.18 -6.64 -4.56
C THR A 91 -7.67 -6.95 -4.75
N GLY A 92 -8.03 -7.73 -5.76
CA GLY A 92 -9.42 -8.17 -5.97
C GLY A 92 -9.94 -9.00 -4.81
N LEU A 93 -9.15 -9.95 -4.31
CA LEU A 93 -9.48 -10.75 -3.13
C LEU A 93 -9.59 -9.88 -1.88
N ALA A 94 -8.71 -8.89 -1.71
CA ALA A 94 -8.79 -7.93 -0.62
C ALA A 94 -10.11 -7.14 -0.63
N LEU A 95 -10.52 -6.66 -1.81
CA LEU A 95 -11.79 -5.95 -1.98
C LEU A 95 -12.98 -6.85 -1.66
N LEU A 96 -12.97 -8.11 -2.10
CA LEU A 96 -14.03 -9.07 -1.77
C LEU A 96 -14.13 -9.31 -0.27
N ILE A 97 -13.00 -9.46 0.43
CA ILE A 97 -12.97 -9.62 1.89
C ILE A 97 -13.53 -8.36 2.58
N ILE A 98 -13.10 -7.17 2.15
CA ILE A 98 -13.57 -5.91 2.73
C ILE A 98 -15.08 -5.73 2.53
N ILE A 99 -15.60 -6.06 1.34
CA ILE A 99 -17.04 -6.04 1.06
C ILE A 99 -17.76 -7.02 1.99
N GLY A 100 -17.24 -8.23 2.17
CA GLY A 100 -17.78 -9.23 3.10
C GLY A 100 -17.81 -8.74 4.54
N ILE A 101 -16.70 -8.16 5.04
CA ILE A 101 -16.62 -7.58 6.39
C ILE A 101 -17.64 -6.46 6.56
N THR A 102 -17.77 -5.58 5.55
CA THR A 102 -18.71 -4.47 5.58
C THR A 102 -20.16 -4.97 5.62
N PHE A 103 -20.48 -5.99 4.83
CA PHE A 103 -21.80 -6.64 4.83
C PHE A 103 -22.14 -7.26 6.20
N ILE A 104 -21.20 -7.99 6.81
CA ILE A 104 -21.40 -8.62 8.12
C ILE A 104 -21.55 -7.56 9.21
N SER A 105 -20.72 -6.52 9.17
CA SER A 105 -20.79 -5.40 10.12
C SER A 105 -22.10 -4.63 10.01
N TRP A 106 -22.67 -4.52 8.80
CA TRP A 106 -23.97 -3.89 8.57
C TRP A 106 -25.14 -4.75 9.06
N VAL A 107 -25.08 -6.07 8.82
CA VAL A 107 -26.11 -7.04 9.29
C VAL A 107 -26.14 -7.17 10.82
N SER A 108 -25.03 -6.90 11.49
CA SER A 108 -24.91 -7.05 12.95
C SER A 108 -25.31 -5.80 13.75
N PHE A 109 -25.67 -4.70 13.09
CA PHE A 109 -26.16 -3.45 13.69
C PHE A 109 -27.66 -3.29 13.51
#